data_AF-A0A817R0N7-F1
#
_entry.id   AF-A0A817R0N7-F1
#
_cell.length_a   1.000
_cell.length_b   1.000
_cell.length_c   1.000
_cell.angle_alpha   90.00
_cell.angle_beta   90.00
_cell.angle_gamma   90.00
#
_symmetry.space_group_name_H-M   'P 1'
#
loop_
_entity.id
_entity.type
_entity.pdbx_description
1 polymer ?
#
loop_
_entity_poly.entity_id
_entity_poly.type
_entity_poly.pdbx_seq_one_letter_code
_entity_poly.pdbx_strand_id
1 'polypeptide(L)'
;MIPRYDFADVSLEFLWTFAEDDGIYECVATNPYGEDRTRAELKCRPKRSIIYNTQLPEGMEGVSKLQMLEDEIRYTASMIGLEEKVQDKEPKVPEFIMPLEDVSVDEGDNAKFIAKVDGHPRPRVTWTINNADIANGSRYKLVYDGLVHYLDIPRTRQYDAGTVCCIAKNALGQTESVATLTLRPRLDYRSALSKTPGGIETGLDDSFDVDIEERLRLRSQLRQRESGWLIT
;
A
#
# COMPACT_ATOMS: atom_id res chain seq x y z
N MET A 1 -7.27 1.54 8.52
CA MET A 1 -8.38 2.46 8.83
C MET A 1 -7.73 3.55 9.64
N ILE A 2 -7.53 4.73 9.05
CA ILE A 2 -6.82 5.80 9.74
C ILE A 2 -7.74 7.02 9.66
N PRO A 3 -8.47 7.36 10.73
CA PRO A 3 -9.18 8.62 10.77
C PRO A 3 -8.15 9.75 10.84
N ARG A 4 -8.22 10.70 9.90
CA ARG A 4 -7.50 11.99 10.01
C ARG A 4 -8.45 13.05 10.57
N TYR A 5 -7.94 13.85 11.50
CA TYR A 5 -8.65 14.94 12.13
C TYR A 5 -7.86 16.22 11.89
N ASP A 6 -8.33 17.04 10.96
CA ASP A 6 -7.90 18.42 10.79
C ASP A 6 -9.07 19.34 11.15
N PHE A 7 -8.80 20.57 11.60
CA PHE A 7 -9.76 21.49 12.22
C PHE A 7 -11.00 21.88 11.36
N ALA A 8 -11.20 21.29 10.17
CA ALA A 8 -12.34 21.55 9.28
C ALA A 8 -12.96 20.31 8.63
N ASP A 9 -12.36 19.12 8.70
CA ASP A 9 -12.88 17.93 8.03
C ASP A 9 -12.42 16.60 8.64
N VAL A 10 -13.25 15.57 8.45
CA VAL A 10 -12.97 14.17 8.82
C VAL A 10 -13.20 13.33 7.57
N SER A 11 -12.16 12.66 7.10
CA SER A 11 -12.21 11.87 5.86
C SER A 11 -12.00 10.37 6.13
N LEU A 12 -12.81 9.52 5.51
CA LEU A 12 -12.61 8.07 5.42
C LEU A 12 -12.13 7.72 4.01
N GLU A 13 -10.90 7.21 3.88
CA GLU A 13 -10.29 6.88 2.59
C GLU A 13 -10.09 5.37 2.40
N PHE A 14 -10.56 4.84 1.27
CA PHE A 14 -10.34 3.46 0.84
C PHE A 14 -9.22 3.41 -0.20
N LEU A 15 -8.10 2.76 0.12
CA LEU A 15 -6.99 2.57 -0.82
C LEU A 15 -7.36 1.59 -1.95
N TRP A 16 -8.17 0.59 -1.61
CA TRP A 16 -8.75 -0.40 -2.49
C TRP A 16 -10.15 -0.70 -1.98
N THR A 17 -11.09 -0.88 -2.91
CA THR A 17 -12.48 -1.20 -2.61
C THR A 17 -12.81 -2.55 -3.20
N PHE A 18 -13.20 -3.49 -2.35
CA PHE A 18 -13.66 -4.82 -2.74
C PHE A 18 -15.19 -4.89 -2.61
N ALA A 19 -15.81 -5.92 -3.19
CA ALA A 19 -17.27 -6.06 -3.13
C ALA A 19 -17.78 -6.23 -1.68
N GLU A 20 -16.92 -6.71 -0.79
CA GLU A 20 -17.17 -6.87 0.64
C GLU A 20 -17.14 -5.55 1.42
N ASP A 21 -16.56 -4.48 0.83
CA ASP A 21 -16.58 -3.12 1.40
C ASP A 21 -17.88 -2.37 1.01
N ASP A 22 -18.82 -3.01 0.31
CA ASP A 22 -20.14 -2.45 0.05
C ASP A 22 -20.90 -2.21 1.34
N GLY A 23 -21.38 -0.99 1.55
CA GLY A 23 -22.11 -0.68 2.76
C GLY A 23 -22.45 0.78 2.94
N ILE A 24 -23.21 1.05 4.00
CA ILE A 24 -23.53 2.39 4.45
C ILE A 24 -22.52 2.77 5.54
N TYR A 25 -21.76 3.81 5.28
CA TYR A 25 -20.78 4.37 6.19
C TYR A 25 -21.39 5.60 6.87
N GLU A 26 -21.39 5.61 8.20
CA GLU A 26 -21.90 6.71 9.00
C GLU A 26 -20.74 7.41 9.74
N CYS A 27 -20.68 8.73 9.60
CA CYS A 27 -19.80 9.61 10.37
C CYS A 27 -20.63 10.27 11.47
N VAL A 28 -20.22 10.09 12.71
CA VAL A 28 -20.90 10.63 13.91
C VAL A 28 -19.94 11.63 14.57
N ALA A 29 -20.36 12.89 14.67
CA ALA A 29 -19.63 13.96 15.34
C ALA A 29 -20.32 14.30 16.67
N THR A 30 -19.65 14.06 17.79
CA THR A 30 -20.18 14.32 19.13
C THR A 30 -19.41 15.44 19.83
N ASN A 31 -20.12 16.29 20.55
CA ASN A 31 -19.55 17.24 21.49
C ASN A 31 -20.40 17.29 22.78
N PRO A 32 -19.97 18.00 23.84
CA PRO A 32 -20.72 18.07 25.11
C PRO A 32 -22.13 18.69 25.00
N TYR A 33 -22.47 19.30 23.87
CA TYR A 33 -23.74 19.99 23.64
C TYR A 33 -24.65 19.29 22.63
N GLY A 34 -24.18 18.21 21.98
CA GLY A 34 -24.96 17.48 21.01
C GLY A 34 -24.17 16.53 20.13
N GLU A 35 -24.90 15.89 19.23
CA GLU A 35 -24.40 14.92 18.27
C GLU A 35 -25.00 15.22 16.90
N ASP A 36 -24.17 15.13 15.86
CA ASP A 36 -24.61 15.18 14.48
C ASP A 36 -24.13 13.93 13.71
N ARG A 37 -24.91 13.49 12.72
CA ARG A 37 -24.64 12.27 11.94
C ARG A 37 -24.80 12.51 10.44
N THR A 38 -23.84 12.03 9.67
CA THR A 38 -23.90 12.00 8.20
C THR A 38 -23.64 10.58 7.70
N ARG A 39 -24.34 10.15 6.65
CA ARG A 39 -24.18 8.82 6.04
C ARG A 39 -23.84 8.88 4.56
N ALA A 40 -23.03 7.95 4.10
CA ALA A 40 -22.66 7.74 2.70
C ALA A 40 -22.77 6.26 2.33
N GLU A 41 -23.35 5.94 1.19
CA GLU A 41 -23.39 4.56 0.66
C GLU A 41 -22.23 4.35 -0.30
N LEU A 42 -21.40 3.35 -0.01
CA LEU A 42 -20.34 2.89 -0.90
C LEU A 42 -20.85 1.66 -1.67
N LYS A 43 -20.82 1.76 -3.00
CA LYS A 43 -21.10 0.66 -3.92
C LYS A 43 -19.91 0.45 -4.86
N CYS A 44 -19.20 -0.63 -4.65
CA CYS A 44 -18.02 -1.00 -5.39
C CYS A 44 -18.46 -1.74 -6.65
N ARG A 45 -18.30 -1.11 -7.82
CA ARG A 45 -18.49 -1.78 -9.10
C ARG A 45 -17.13 -2.15 -9.67
N PRO A 46 -16.89 -3.43 -10.04
CA PRO A 46 -15.65 -3.82 -10.68
C PRO A 46 -15.43 -2.97 -11.95
N LYS A 47 -14.24 -2.38 -12.07
CA LYS A 47 -13.87 -1.53 -13.21
C LYS A 47 -13.77 -2.39 -14.48
N ARG A 48 -14.23 -1.86 -15.62
CA ARG A 48 -14.25 -2.47 -16.98
C ARG A 48 -13.83 -3.94 -16.97
N SER A 49 -14.83 -4.77 -16.74
CA SER A 49 -14.74 -6.20 -16.95
C SER A 49 -14.11 -6.48 -18.31
N ILE A 50 -13.26 -7.52 -18.37
CA ILE A 50 -12.99 -8.22 -19.63
C ILE A 50 -14.35 -8.46 -20.28
N ILE A 51 -14.46 -8.24 -21.59
CA ILE A 51 -15.69 -8.60 -22.31
C ILE A 51 -15.80 -10.12 -22.19
N TYR A 52 -16.59 -10.60 -21.22
CA TYR A 52 -16.81 -12.03 -21.00
C TYR A 52 -17.67 -12.63 -22.10
N ASN A 53 -18.38 -11.78 -22.84
CA ASN A 53 -19.28 -12.20 -23.90
C ASN A 53 -18.46 -12.49 -25.16
N THR A 54 -18.65 -13.69 -25.71
CA THR A 54 -17.92 -14.13 -26.90
C THR A 54 -18.09 -13.11 -28.05
N GLN A 55 -16.99 -12.70 -28.67
CA GLN A 55 -16.99 -11.74 -29.79
C GLN A 55 -17.08 -12.44 -31.16
N LEU A 56 -17.51 -13.70 -31.15
CA LEU A 56 -17.66 -14.49 -32.36
C LEU A 56 -19.00 -14.16 -33.03
N PRO A 57 -19.07 -14.12 -34.37
CA PRO A 57 -20.32 -13.85 -35.10
C PRO A 57 -21.44 -14.82 -34.71
N GLU A 58 -22.68 -14.33 -34.67
CA GLU A 58 -23.85 -15.18 -34.44
C GLU A 58 -23.89 -16.36 -35.42
N GLY A 59 -24.02 -17.58 -34.89
CA GLY A 59 -24.08 -18.82 -35.68
C GLY A 59 -22.77 -19.61 -35.78
N MET A 60 -21.72 -19.24 -35.05
CA MET A 60 -20.46 -20.00 -35.07
C MET A 60 -20.58 -21.30 -34.26
N GLU A 61 -20.50 -22.45 -34.95
CA GLU A 61 -20.59 -23.81 -34.37
C GLU A 61 -19.63 -24.04 -33.18
N GLY A 62 -18.53 -23.30 -33.11
CA GLY A 62 -17.54 -23.39 -32.03
C GLY A 62 -18.07 -23.02 -30.65
N VAL A 63 -18.97 -22.04 -30.54
CA VAL A 63 -19.54 -21.61 -29.24
C VAL A 63 -20.49 -22.66 -28.69
N SER A 64 -21.36 -23.20 -29.55
CA SER A 64 -22.28 -24.29 -29.18
C SER A 64 -21.53 -25.56 -28.79
N LYS A 65 -20.44 -25.88 -29.50
CA LYS A 65 -19.62 -27.06 -29.20
C LYS A 65 -18.84 -26.91 -27.89
N LEU A 66 -18.31 -25.71 -27.61
CA LEU A 66 -17.69 -25.40 -26.32
C LEU A 66 -18.70 -25.46 -25.17
N GLN A 67 -19.90 -24.91 -25.35
CA GLN A 67 -20.93 -24.94 -24.32
C GLN A 67 -21.43 -26.37 -24.03
N MET A 68 -21.60 -27.20 -25.07
CA MET A 68 -21.90 -28.63 -24.89
C MET A 68 -20.80 -29.36 -24.13
N LEU A 69 -19.52 -29.07 -24.44
CA LEU A 69 -18.39 -29.69 -23.74
C LEU A 69 -18.29 -29.20 -22.29
N GLU A 70 -18.54 -27.92 -22.01
CA GLU A 70 -18.58 -27.38 -20.65
C GLU A 70 -19.70 -28.01 -19.81
N ASP A 71 -20.89 -28.19 -20.40
CA ASP A 71 -22.01 -28.86 -19.74
C ASP A 71 -21.73 -30.35 -19.51
N GLU A 72 -21.06 -31.02 -20.45
CA GLU A 72 -20.62 -32.41 -20.32
C GLU A 72 -19.53 -32.56 -19.24
N ILE A 73 -18.56 -31.64 -19.18
CA ILE A 73 -17.55 -31.57 -18.12
C ILE A 73 -18.20 -31.30 -16.76
N ARG A 74 -19.16 -30.38 -16.69
CA ARG A 74 -19.90 -30.09 -15.45
C ARG A 74 -20.73 -31.29 -14.99
N TYR A 75 -21.39 -31.98 -15.91
CA TYR A 75 -22.14 -33.21 -15.63
C TYR A 75 -21.24 -34.33 -15.15
N THR A 76 -20.14 -34.60 -15.85
CA THR A 76 -19.16 -35.61 -15.44
C THR A 76 -18.50 -35.27 -14.11
N ALA A 77 -18.16 -34.00 -13.86
CA ALA A 77 -17.68 -33.53 -12.57
C ALA A 77 -18.70 -33.78 -11.45
N SER A 78 -20.00 -33.52 -11.69
CA SER A 78 -21.07 -33.83 -10.73
C SER A 78 -21.24 -35.32 -10.48
N MET A 79 -21.09 -36.15 -11.52
CA MET A 79 -21.19 -37.61 -11.45
C MET A 79 -20.00 -38.24 -10.69
N ILE A 80 -18.82 -37.66 -10.84
CA ILE A 80 -17.58 -38.07 -10.16
C ILE A 80 -17.47 -37.42 -8.76
N GLY A 81 -18.37 -36.49 -8.41
CA GLY A 81 -18.35 -35.77 -7.12
C GLY A 81 -17.21 -34.75 -7.00
N LEU A 82 -16.64 -34.34 -8.13
CA LEU A 82 -15.63 -33.27 -8.27
C LEU A 82 -16.31 -31.91 -8.51
N GLU A 83 -17.39 -31.62 -7.78
CA GLU A 83 -17.75 -30.22 -7.61
C GLU A 83 -16.59 -29.55 -6.87
N GLU A 84 -16.12 -28.39 -7.35
CA GLU A 84 -15.22 -27.52 -6.60
C GLU A 84 -16.03 -27.04 -5.38
N LYS A 85 -16.14 -27.90 -4.35
CA LYS A 85 -16.72 -27.52 -3.07
C LYS A 85 -15.94 -26.29 -2.67
N VAL A 86 -16.65 -25.16 -2.55
CA VAL A 86 -16.21 -24.06 -1.70
C VAL A 86 -15.98 -24.72 -0.37
N GLN A 87 -14.72 -25.08 -0.12
CA GLN A 87 -14.37 -25.87 1.03
C GLN A 87 -14.58 -24.90 2.17
N ASP A 88 -15.70 -25.06 2.90
CA ASP A 88 -16.00 -24.35 4.12
C ASP A 88 -14.83 -24.62 5.05
N LYS A 89 -13.81 -23.76 4.97
CA LYS A 89 -12.65 -23.83 5.84
C LYS A 89 -13.20 -23.62 7.23
N GLU A 90 -12.80 -24.48 8.16
CA GLU A 90 -13.26 -24.35 9.54
C GLU A 90 -12.98 -22.92 10.04
N PRO A 91 -13.98 -22.27 10.67
CA PRO A 91 -13.81 -20.92 11.19
C PRO A 91 -12.62 -20.89 12.15
N LYS A 92 -11.61 -20.08 11.81
CA LYS A 92 -10.32 -20.04 12.50
C LYS A 92 -9.94 -18.58 12.80
N VAL A 93 -9.60 -18.31 14.06
CA VAL A 93 -9.06 -16.99 14.46
C VAL A 93 -7.75 -16.69 13.74
N PRO A 94 -7.37 -15.41 13.56
CA PRO A 94 -6.13 -15.08 12.89
C PRO A 94 -4.94 -15.58 13.69
N GLU A 95 -3.97 -16.19 13.01
CA GLU A 95 -2.76 -16.73 13.61
C GLU A 95 -1.56 -16.45 12.71
N PHE A 96 -0.47 -15.94 13.28
CA PHE A 96 0.78 -15.77 12.54
C PHE A 96 1.50 -17.11 12.40
N ILE A 97 1.47 -17.68 11.20
CA ILE A 97 2.32 -18.84 10.85
C ILE A 97 3.79 -18.41 10.78
N MET A 98 4.02 -17.19 10.28
CA MET A 98 5.34 -16.58 10.22
C MET A 98 5.24 -15.20 10.88
N PRO A 99 5.65 -15.07 12.16
CA PRO A 99 5.67 -13.80 12.86
C PRO A 99 6.77 -12.89 12.28
N LEU A 100 6.73 -11.62 12.67
CA LEU A 100 7.79 -10.68 12.34
C LEU A 100 9.11 -11.06 13.03
N GLU A 101 10.21 -10.73 12.35
CA GLU A 101 11.56 -10.83 12.88
C GLU A 101 12.21 -9.43 12.91
N ASP A 102 13.12 -9.23 13.86
CA ASP A 102 13.88 -7.99 13.98
C ASP A 102 14.78 -7.78 12.76
N VAL A 103 14.83 -6.54 12.27
CA VAL A 103 15.59 -6.17 11.07
C VAL A 103 16.62 -5.12 11.45
N SER A 104 17.87 -5.35 11.05
CA SER A 104 18.97 -4.38 11.19
C SER A 104 19.55 -4.03 9.83
N VAL A 105 19.51 -2.75 9.46
CA VAL A 105 20.06 -2.27 8.18
C VAL A 105 20.87 -1.00 8.38
N ASP A 106 21.73 -0.67 7.40
CA ASP A 106 22.43 0.61 7.41
C ASP A 106 21.49 1.73 6.94
N GLU A 107 21.71 2.95 7.43
CA GLU A 107 20.91 4.10 7.02
C GLU A 107 21.01 4.30 5.49
N GLY A 108 19.85 4.51 4.86
CA GLY A 108 19.71 4.63 3.42
C GLY A 108 19.51 3.31 2.66
N ASP A 109 19.69 2.15 3.31
CA ASP A 109 19.34 0.85 2.70
C ASP A 109 17.83 0.57 2.79
N ASN A 110 17.39 -0.55 2.21
CA ASN A 110 15.98 -0.94 2.24
C ASN A 110 15.75 -1.94 3.38
N ALA A 111 14.71 -1.74 4.19
CA ALA A 111 14.24 -2.73 5.15
C ALA A 111 13.00 -3.44 4.59
N LYS A 112 12.88 -4.75 4.86
CA LYS A 112 11.74 -5.59 4.47
C LYS A 112 11.30 -6.41 5.67
N PHE A 113 10.01 -6.35 5.97
CA PHE A 113 9.34 -7.23 6.92
C PHE A 113 8.40 -8.17 6.18
N ILE A 114 8.30 -9.40 6.66
CA ILE A 114 7.52 -10.47 6.05
C ILE A 114 6.68 -11.13 7.13
N ALA A 115 5.38 -11.31 6.86
CA ALA A 115 4.47 -11.99 7.77
C ALA A 115 3.55 -12.93 6.99
N LYS A 116 3.29 -14.11 7.55
CA LYS A 116 2.29 -15.06 7.02
C LYS A 116 1.21 -15.29 8.05
N VAL A 117 -0.03 -15.10 7.64
CA VAL A 117 -1.20 -15.17 8.52
C VAL A 117 -2.16 -16.23 8.00
N ASP A 118 -2.61 -17.10 8.89
CA ASP A 118 -3.72 -18.01 8.66
C ASP A 118 -4.98 -17.52 9.36
N GLY A 119 -6.13 -17.95 8.88
CA GLY A 119 -7.43 -17.63 9.49
C GLY A 119 -8.57 -17.71 8.49
N HIS A 120 -9.76 -18.02 8.99
CA HIS A 120 -10.98 -18.08 8.20
C HIS A 120 -12.16 -17.48 8.96
N PRO A 121 -12.88 -16.48 8.42
CA PRO A 121 -12.63 -15.77 7.16
C PRO A 121 -11.25 -15.13 7.08
N ARG A 122 -10.77 -14.89 5.85
CA ARG A 122 -9.40 -14.40 5.60
C ARG A 122 -9.12 -13.12 6.41
N PRO A 123 -8.05 -13.06 7.23
CA PRO A 123 -7.76 -11.90 8.04
C PRO A 123 -7.34 -10.68 7.20
N ARG A 124 -7.78 -9.50 7.64
CA ARG A 124 -7.27 -8.21 7.18
C ARG A 124 -6.02 -7.85 7.99
N VAL A 125 -4.94 -7.53 7.29
CA VAL A 125 -3.66 -7.16 7.90
C VAL A 125 -3.44 -5.65 7.84
N THR A 126 -3.03 -5.06 8.95
CA THR A 126 -2.64 -3.65 9.09
C THR A 126 -1.27 -3.54 9.75
N TRP A 127 -0.51 -2.50 9.40
CA TRP A 127 0.84 -2.28 9.91
C TRP A 127 0.94 -0.95 10.64
N THR A 128 1.74 -0.92 11.70
CA THR A 128 2.10 0.30 12.44
C THR A 128 3.61 0.38 12.62
N ILE A 129 4.14 1.60 12.64
CA ILE A 129 5.53 1.90 13.00
C ILE A 129 5.48 2.94 14.11
N ASN A 130 6.14 2.68 15.23
CA ASN A 130 6.18 3.58 16.39
C ASN A 130 4.78 4.02 16.85
N ASN A 131 3.84 3.06 16.88
CA ASN A 131 2.43 3.25 17.22
C ASN A 131 1.63 4.14 16.25
N ALA A 132 2.19 4.50 15.09
CA ALA A 132 1.49 5.20 14.03
C ALA A 132 1.09 4.22 12.92
N ASP A 133 -0.16 4.25 12.51
CA ASP A 133 -0.64 3.47 11.37
C ASP A 133 0.07 3.89 10.09
N ILE A 134 0.53 2.91 9.31
CA ILE A 134 1.13 3.16 8.00
C ILE A 134 0.19 2.72 6.88
N ALA A 135 0.13 3.55 5.84
CA ALA A 135 -0.62 3.27 4.62
C ALA A 135 0.35 2.97 3.48
N ASN A 136 -0.12 2.17 2.52
CA ASN A 136 0.61 1.94 1.28
C ASN A 136 0.79 3.27 0.53
N GLY A 137 2.01 3.58 0.10
CA GLY A 137 2.32 4.86 -0.55
C GLY A 137 3.75 4.91 -1.08
N SER A 138 4.26 6.13 -1.28
CA SER A 138 5.62 6.34 -1.79
C SER A 138 6.71 5.95 -0.79
N ARG A 139 6.41 6.10 0.52
CA ARG A 139 7.34 5.80 1.61
C ARG A 139 7.30 4.34 2.04
N TYR A 140 6.11 3.77 2.21
CA TYR A 140 5.91 2.40 2.68
C TYR A 140 5.18 1.61 1.61
N LYS A 141 5.74 0.48 1.19
CA LYS A 141 5.11 -0.40 0.22
C LYS A 141 4.57 -1.63 0.93
N LEU A 142 3.24 -1.73 0.97
CA LEU A 142 2.52 -2.87 1.53
C LEU A 142 2.09 -3.77 0.38
N VAL A 143 2.60 -5.00 0.35
CA VAL A 143 2.32 -5.96 -0.72
C VAL A 143 1.75 -7.24 -0.12
N TYR A 144 0.81 -7.84 -0.83
CA TYR A 144 0.26 -9.16 -0.52
C TYR A 144 0.16 -9.99 -1.80
N ASP A 145 0.66 -11.21 -1.77
CA ASP A 145 0.77 -12.08 -2.95
C ASP A 145 -0.26 -13.23 -2.99
N GLY A 146 -1.19 -13.29 -2.04
CA GLY A 146 -2.12 -14.42 -1.89
C GLY A 146 -1.80 -15.31 -0.68
N LEU A 147 -0.59 -15.22 -0.13
CA LEU A 147 -0.16 -16.06 0.97
C LEU A 147 0.60 -15.27 2.05
N VAL A 148 1.42 -14.31 1.63
CA VAL A 148 2.40 -13.60 2.46
C VAL A 148 2.18 -12.10 2.35
N HIS A 149 2.32 -11.43 3.49
CA HIS A 149 2.27 -9.97 3.63
C HIS A 149 3.69 -9.41 3.73
N TYR A 150 3.96 -8.34 2.99
CA TYR A 150 5.25 -7.67 2.95
C TYR A 150 5.09 -6.19 3.30
N LEU A 151 6.00 -5.69 4.12
CA LEU A 151 6.23 -4.26 4.32
C LEU A 151 7.66 -3.93 3.84
N ASP A 152 7.75 -3.13 2.79
CA ASP A 152 9.00 -2.62 2.25
C ASP A 152 9.18 -1.14 2.59
N ILE A 153 10.31 -0.81 3.22
CA ILE A 153 10.72 0.55 3.61
C ILE A 153 11.99 0.91 2.82
N PRO A 154 11.86 1.50 1.62
CA PRO A 154 13.01 1.91 0.81
C PRO A 154 13.74 3.09 1.42
N ARG A 155 15.08 3.12 1.34
CA ARG A 155 15.91 4.23 1.84
C ARG A 155 15.56 4.63 3.28
N THR A 156 15.79 3.73 4.21
CA THR A 156 15.54 3.92 5.65
C THR A 156 16.27 5.15 6.19
N ARG A 157 15.66 5.83 7.15
CA ARG A 157 16.15 7.02 7.84
C ARG A 157 15.92 6.85 9.33
N GLN A 158 16.65 7.60 10.15
CA GLN A 158 16.61 7.44 11.62
C GLN A 158 15.20 7.44 12.23
N TYR A 159 14.26 8.20 11.67
CA TYR A 159 12.88 8.26 12.17
C TYR A 159 12.02 7.02 11.85
N ASP A 160 12.45 6.14 10.93
CA ASP A 160 11.76 4.87 10.69
C ASP A 160 12.19 3.79 11.70
N ALA A 161 13.30 4.00 12.42
CA ALA A 161 13.75 3.08 13.44
C ALA A 161 12.74 2.98 14.59
N GLY A 162 12.71 1.82 15.23
CA GLY A 162 11.83 1.55 16.37
C GLY A 162 10.92 0.35 16.14
N THR A 163 9.73 0.38 16.72
CA THR A 163 8.86 -0.79 16.81
C THR A 163 7.93 -0.87 15.61
N VAL A 164 7.99 -1.99 14.89
CA VAL A 164 7.10 -2.35 13.79
C VAL A 164 6.10 -3.39 14.30
N CYS A 165 4.81 -3.16 14.10
CA CYS A 165 3.77 -4.10 14.48
C CYS A 165 2.88 -4.43 13.28
N CYS A 166 2.55 -5.71 13.14
CA CYS A 166 1.65 -6.27 12.16
C CYS A 166 0.44 -6.85 12.90
N ILE A 167 -0.75 -6.36 12.56
CA ILE A 167 -2.00 -6.72 13.23
C ILE A 167 -2.86 -7.43 12.20
N ALA A 168 -3.32 -8.64 12.54
CA ALA A 168 -4.23 -9.43 11.72
C ALA A 168 -5.58 -9.56 12.42
N LYS A 169 -6.66 -9.18 11.72
CA LYS A 169 -8.03 -9.18 12.26
C LYS A 169 -9.01 -9.87 11.31
N ASN A 170 -9.85 -10.75 11.85
CA ASN A 170 -11.02 -11.27 11.16
C ASN A 170 -12.26 -11.16 12.06
N ALA A 171 -13.40 -11.72 11.62
CA ALA A 171 -14.66 -11.68 12.37
C ALA A 171 -14.62 -12.44 13.71
N LEU A 172 -13.68 -13.38 13.88
CA LEU A 172 -13.55 -14.22 15.06
C LEU A 172 -12.53 -13.69 16.07
N GLY A 173 -11.61 -12.83 15.65
CA GLY A 173 -10.61 -12.29 16.55
C GLY A 173 -9.55 -11.41 15.90
N GLN A 174 -8.55 -11.07 16.70
CA GLN A 174 -7.40 -10.26 16.32
C GLN A 174 -6.14 -10.83 16.98
N THR A 175 -5.03 -10.80 16.26
CA THR A 175 -3.70 -11.13 16.77
C THR A 175 -2.68 -10.11 16.26
N GLU A 176 -1.54 -10.01 16.93
CA GLU A 176 -0.48 -9.06 16.62
C GLU A 176 0.89 -9.73 16.66
N SER A 177 1.80 -9.22 15.84
CA SER A 177 3.19 -9.62 15.82
C SER A 177 4.06 -8.37 15.75
N VAL A 178 5.10 -8.32 16.59
CA VAL A 178 5.91 -7.12 16.81
C VAL A 178 7.38 -7.45 16.56
N ALA A 179 8.09 -6.54 15.91
CA ALA A 179 9.53 -6.59 15.68
C ALA A 179 10.16 -5.19 15.79
N THR A 180 11.48 -5.14 15.83
CA THR A 180 12.26 -3.91 15.95
C THR A 180 13.05 -3.66 14.68
N LEU A 181 12.97 -2.44 14.14
CA LEU A 181 13.85 -1.94 13.09
C LEU A 181 15.02 -1.17 13.72
N THR A 182 16.22 -1.70 13.60
CA THR A 182 17.46 -1.04 14.04
C THR A 182 18.22 -0.48 12.85
N LEU A 183 18.64 0.78 12.93
CA LEU A 183 19.42 1.43 11.89
C LEU A 183 20.84 1.71 12.36
N ARG A 184 21.82 1.29 11.57
CA ARG A 184 23.23 1.64 11.77
C ARG A 184 23.56 2.90 10.97
N PRO A 185 24.05 3.97 11.60
CA PRO A 185 24.45 5.17 10.88
C PRO A 185 25.51 4.83 9.82
N ARG A 186 25.32 5.33 8.59
CA ARG A 186 26.39 5.28 7.60
C ARG A 186 27.43 6.35 7.95
N LEU A 187 28.70 5.93 8.03
CA LEU A 187 29.82 6.84 8.19
C LEU A 187 29.91 7.74 6.94
N ASP A 188 29.83 9.06 7.14
CA ASP A 188 30.09 10.02 6.08
C ASP A 188 31.60 10.21 5.90
N TYR A 189 32.19 9.42 5.00
CA TYR A 189 33.61 9.48 4.68
C TYR A 189 34.01 10.77 3.93
N ARG A 190 33.07 11.64 3.51
CA ARG A 190 33.41 12.91 2.85
C ARG A 190 34.31 13.79 3.71
N SER A 191 34.01 13.83 5.01
CA SER A 191 34.80 14.57 6.00
C SER A 191 36.21 14.00 6.22
N ALA A 192 36.40 12.69 5.99
CA ALA A 192 37.68 11.99 6.12
C ALA A 192 38.50 11.99 4.81
N LEU A 193 37.83 11.93 3.66
CA LEU A 193 38.44 11.98 2.33
C LEU A 193 38.90 13.39 1.93
N SER A 194 38.30 14.44 2.51
CA SER A 194 38.76 15.83 2.35
C SER A 194 40.16 16.08 2.93
N LYS A 195 40.70 15.16 3.75
CA LYS A 195 42.01 15.28 4.40
C LYS A 195 42.98 14.21 3.91
N THR A 196 43.22 14.14 2.60
CA THR A 196 44.37 13.39 2.07
C THR A 196 45.64 14.22 2.24
N PRO A 197 46.65 13.81 3.04
CA PRO A 197 47.93 14.49 3.10
C PRO A 197 48.70 14.19 1.81
N GLY A 198 48.60 15.10 0.84
CA GLY A 198 49.18 14.94 -0.49
C GLY A 198 48.21 15.47 -1.55
N GLY A 199 48.13 16.80 -1.63
CA GLY A 199 47.34 17.47 -2.66
C GLY A 199 47.84 17.08 -4.05
N ILE A 200 46.95 16.50 -4.85
CA ILE A 200 46.96 16.75 -6.28
C ILE A 200 45.96 17.89 -6.44
N GLU A 201 46.44 19.07 -6.82
CA GLU A 201 45.60 20.17 -7.29
C GLU A 201 44.91 19.73 -8.59
N THR A 202 43.87 18.91 -8.50
CA THR A 202 42.86 18.88 -9.54
C THR A 202 41.98 20.08 -9.27
N GLY A 203 42.14 21.14 -10.06
CA GLY A 203 41.32 22.35 -10.03
C GLY A 203 39.86 22.10 -10.42
N LEU A 204 39.17 21.28 -9.62
CA LEU A 204 37.72 21.20 -9.58
C LEU A 204 37.32 21.99 -8.35
N ASP A 205 37.01 23.25 -8.63
CA ASP A 205 36.47 24.24 -7.71
C ASP A 205 35.30 23.64 -6.90
N ASP A 206 35.37 23.78 -5.57
CA ASP A 206 34.31 23.46 -4.60
C ASP A 206 33.12 24.45 -4.69
N SER A 207 32.93 25.12 -5.83
CA SER A 207 31.87 26.12 -6.06
C SER A 207 30.49 25.54 -6.39
N PHE A 208 30.27 24.22 -6.30
CA PHE A 208 29.00 23.62 -6.73
C PHE A 208 27.89 23.65 -5.69
N ASP A 209 27.95 24.58 -4.74
CA ASP A 209 26.85 24.81 -3.79
C ASP A 209 26.59 26.28 -3.48
N VAL A 210 26.63 27.17 -4.48
CA VAL A 210 25.85 28.43 -4.40
C VAL A 210 25.42 28.86 -5.78
N ASP A 211 24.30 28.33 -6.30
CA ASP A 211 23.42 29.21 -7.09
C ASP A 211 21.96 28.72 -7.27
N ILE A 212 21.26 28.42 -6.16
CA ILE A 212 19.82 28.15 -6.23
C ILE A 212 19.03 29.46 -6.21
N GLU A 213 19.53 30.51 -5.54
CA GLU A 213 18.83 31.79 -5.45
C GLU A 213 18.85 32.60 -6.76
N GLU A 214 19.94 32.66 -7.52
CA GLU A 214 19.96 33.40 -8.80
C GLU A 214 19.14 32.64 -9.86
N ARG A 215 19.13 31.29 -9.82
CA ARG A 215 18.22 30.46 -10.63
C ARG A 215 16.75 30.69 -10.30
N LEU A 216 16.40 30.88 -9.03
CA LEU A 216 15.03 31.23 -8.61
C LEU A 216 14.68 32.68 -8.99
N ARG A 217 15.65 33.60 -8.95
CA ARG A 217 15.50 35.01 -9.38
C ARG A 217 15.30 35.14 -10.89
N LEU A 218 16.07 34.41 -11.69
CA LEU A 218 15.92 34.36 -13.15
C LEU A 218 14.60 33.69 -13.56
N ARG A 219 14.16 32.64 -12.85
CA ARG A 219 12.85 32.00 -13.06
C ARG A 219 11.66 32.85 -12.62
N SER A 220 11.84 33.79 -11.69
CA SER A 220 10.77 34.75 -11.34
C SER A 220 10.69 35.90 -12.36
N GLN A 221 11.82 36.35 -12.91
CA GLN A 221 11.87 37.38 -13.96
C GLN A 221 11.34 36.87 -15.32
N LEU A 222 11.58 35.61 -15.68
CA LEU A 222 11.01 34.98 -16.88
C LEU A 222 9.48 34.85 -16.77
N ARG A 223 8.96 34.54 -15.57
CA ARG A 223 7.50 34.43 -15.34
C ARG A 223 6.75 35.76 -15.45
N GLN A 224 7.41 36.89 -15.18
CA GLN A 224 6.81 38.22 -15.38
C GLN A 224 6.87 38.71 -16.84
N ARG A 225 7.73 38.13 -17.68
CA ARG A 225 7.79 38.46 -19.12
C ARG A 225 6.80 37.65 -19.97
N GLU A 226 6.32 36.52 -19.47
CA GLU A 226 5.34 35.67 -20.15
C GLU A 226 3.87 36.06 -19.88
N SER A 227 3.59 36.91 -18.88
CA SER A 227 2.25 37.45 -18.63
C SER A 227 1.84 38.64 -19.52
N GLY A 228 2.65 38.98 -20.53
CA GLY A 228 2.44 40.14 -21.42
C GLY A 228 1.85 39.85 -22.80
N TRP A 229 1.58 38.60 -23.16
CA TRP A 229 1.09 38.23 -24.50
C TRP A 229 -0.28 37.58 -24.48
N LEU A 230 -1.31 38.31 -24.02
CA LEU A 230 -2.71 37.98 -24.32
C LEU A 230 -3.56 39.26 -24.34
N ILE A 231 -3.34 40.15 -25.32
CA ILE A 231 -4.41 40.93 -25.97
C ILE A 231 -3.92 41.30 -27.38
N THR A 232 -4.45 40.66 -28.42
CA THR A 232 -5.38 41.25 -29.40
C THR A 232 -5.94 40.11 -30.25
#